data_AF-A0A8H3QPI7-F1
#
_entry.id   AF-A0A8H3QPI7-F1
#
_cell.length_a   1.000
_cell.length_b   1.000
_cell.length_c   1.000
_cell.angle_alpha   90.00
_cell.angle_beta   90.00
_cell.angle_gamma   90.00
#
_symmetry.space_group_name_H-M   'P 1'
#
loop_
_entity.id
_entity.type
_entity.pdbx_description
1 polymer ?
#
loop_
_entity_poly.entity_id
_entity_poly.type
_entity_poly.pdbx_seq_one_letter_code
_entity_poly.pdbx_strand_id
1 'polypeptide(L)'
;MLSEKEKSLAGLPYLKTVEELVNGRFKAREILYKINNSKPARFKTEKYLERENLFRQLFGSVGKDVEIEPPFYCDYGYNIGL
;
A
#
# COMPACT_ATOMS: atom_id res chain seq x y z
N MET A 1 -26.47 -2.41 -9.09
CA MET A 1 -26.20 -2.88 -7.71
C MET A 1 -24.73 -2.61 -7.43
N LEU A 2 -24.35 -2.14 -6.24
CA LEU A 2 -22.94 -1.87 -5.93
C LEU A 2 -22.15 -3.19 -5.81
N SER A 3 -20.93 -3.19 -6.34
CA SER A 3 -19.92 -4.21 -6.08
C SER A 3 -19.48 -4.20 -4.62
N GLU A 4 -18.84 -5.28 -4.15
CA GLU A 4 -18.34 -5.35 -2.77
C GLU A 4 -17.23 -4.33 -2.49
N LYS A 5 -16.46 -3.95 -3.51
CA LYS A 5 -15.48 -2.86 -3.39
C LYS A 5 -16.13 -1.50 -3.25
N GLU A 6 -17.15 -1.20 -4.06
CA GLU A 6 -17.91 0.06 -3.92
C GLU A 6 -18.60 0.14 -2.56
N LYS A 7 -19.16 -0.97 -2.05
CA LYS A 7 -19.68 -1.05 -0.68
C LYS A 7 -18.60 -0.75 0.36
N SER A 8 -17.42 -1.35 0.23
CA SER A 8 -16.27 -1.10 1.12
C SER A 8 -15.86 0.37 1.12
N LEU A 9 -15.84 1.03 -0.05
CA LEU A 9 -15.50 2.45 -0.16
C LEU A 9 -16.60 3.37 0.38
N ALA A 10 -17.86 2.94 0.31
CA ALA A 10 -19.01 3.65 0.85
C ALA A 10 -19.26 3.39 2.36
N GLY A 11 -18.41 2.61 3.03
CA GLY A 11 -18.57 2.25 4.45
C GLY A 11 -19.77 1.32 4.73
N LEU A 12 -20.29 0.65 3.70
CA LEU A 12 -21.40 -0.29 3.82
C LEU A 12 -20.88 -1.69 4.14
N PRO A 13 -21.69 -2.58 4.76
CA PRO A 13 -21.33 -3.99 4.91
C PRO A 13 -21.01 -4.65 3.56
N TYR A 14 -19.89 -5.37 3.51
CA TYR A 14 -19.39 -6.00 2.27
C TYR A 14 -18.71 -7.35 2.56
N LEU A 15 -18.63 -8.20 1.54
CA LEU A 15 -17.94 -9.48 1.56
C LEU A 15 -16.46 -9.30 1.19
N LYS A 16 -15.59 -9.29 2.20
CA LYS A 16 -14.13 -9.12 2.01
C LYS A 16 -13.44 -10.25 1.23
N THR A 17 -14.12 -11.40 1.06
CA THR A 17 -13.58 -12.62 0.46
C THR A 17 -13.75 -12.71 -1.06
N VAL A 18 -14.40 -11.72 -1.69
CA VAL A 18 -14.46 -11.69 -3.15
C VAL A 18 -13.07 -11.53 -3.76
N GLU A 19 -12.90 -12.13 -4.94
CA GLU A 19 -11.62 -12.22 -5.63
C GLU A 19 -10.92 -10.86 -5.80
N GLU A 20 -11.65 -9.81 -6.18
CA GLU A 20 -11.08 -8.46 -6.35
C GLU A 20 -10.38 -7.96 -5.08
N LEU A 21 -11.05 -8.11 -3.92
CA LEU A 21 -10.52 -7.64 -2.64
C LEU A 21 -9.41 -8.54 -2.12
N VAL A 22 -9.49 -9.86 -2.35
CA VAL A 22 -8.42 -10.80 -2.02
C VAL A 22 -7.16 -10.49 -2.83
N ASN A 23 -7.29 -10.31 -4.14
CA ASN A 23 -6.19 -9.98 -5.05
C ASN A 23 -5.59 -8.61 -4.71
N GLY A 24 -6.41 -7.63 -4.33
CA GLY A 24 -5.94 -6.34 -3.83
C GLY A 24 -5.03 -6.47 -2.60
N ARG A 25 -5.46 -7.25 -1.60
CA ARG A 25 -4.63 -7.51 -0.39
C ARG A 25 -3.37 -8.30 -0.71
N PHE A 26 -3.44 -9.25 -1.64
CA PHE A 26 -2.26 -10.01 -2.05
C PHE A 26 -1.20 -9.11 -2.69
N LYS A 27 -1.58 -8.26 -3.65
CA LYS A 27 -0.68 -7.29 -4.29
C LYS A 27 -0.05 -6.33 -3.27
N ALA A 28 -0.84 -5.80 -2.33
CA ALA A 28 -0.33 -4.93 -1.28
C ALA A 28 0.73 -5.65 -0.41
N ARG A 29 0.48 -6.91 -0.02
CA ARG A 29 1.45 -7.71 0.73
C ARG A 29 2.75 -7.99 -0.03
N GLU A 30 2.70 -8.19 -1.34
CA GLU A 30 3.92 -8.36 -2.14
C GLU A 30 4.80 -7.10 -2.13
N ILE A 31 4.20 -5.92 -2.25
CA ILE A 31 4.93 -4.65 -2.17
C ILE A 31 5.46 -4.43 -0.75
N LEU A 32 4.62 -4.63 0.27
CA LEU A 32 4.99 -4.53 1.68
C LEU A 32 6.13 -5.47 2.05
N TYR A 33 6.17 -6.69 1.49
CA TYR A 33 7.27 -7.61 1.70
C TYR A 33 8.59 -7.03 1.19
N LYS A 34 8.59 -6.42 -0.01
CA LYS A 34 9.78 -5.76 -0.56
C LYS A 34 10.23 -4.58 0.29
N ILE A 35 9.28 -3.75 0.75
CA ILE A 35 9.54 -2.60 1.63
C ILE A 35 10.16 -3.08 2.95
N ASN A 36 9.51 -4.04 3.62
CA ASN A 36 9.89 -4.49 4.96
C ASN A 36 11.19 -5.32 4.98
N ASN A 37 11.60 -5.89 3.85
CA ASN A 37 12.86 -6.60 3.71
C ASN A 37 13.94 -5.79 2.97
N SER A 38 13.69 -4.50 2.67
CA SER A 38 14.70 -3.62 2.08
C SER A 38 15.83 -3.36 3.07
N LYS A 39 17.05 -3.19 2.56
CA LYS A 39 18.20 -2.84 3.40
C LYS A 39 18.04 -1.44 3.99
N PRO A 40 18.54 -1.17 5.21
CA PRO A 40 18.64 0.19 5.72
C PRO A 40 19.34 1.09 4.69
N ALA A 41 18.77 2.28 4.49
CA ALA A 41 19.24 3.25 3.53
C ALA A 41 19.28 4.62 4.20
N ARG A 42 20.33 5.41 3.93
CA ARG A 42 20.35 6.81 4.36
C ARG A 42 19.43 7.63 3.45
N PHE A 43 18.88 8.70 4.00
CA PHE A 43 18.04 9.64 3.28
C PHE A 43 18.66 10.06 1.94
N LYS A 44 17.85 10.08 0.87
CA LYS A 44 18.24 10.45 -0.51
C LYS A 44 19.33 9.59 -1.17
N THR A 45 19.70 8.44 -0.61
CA THR A 45 20.51 7.45 -1.33
C THR A 45 19.67 6.69 -2.37
N GLU A 46 20.32 6.03 -3.32
CA GLU A 46 19.63 5.20 -4.33
C GLU A 46 18.65 4.19 -3.71
N LYS A 47 19.10 3.45 -2.69
CA LYS A 47 18.26 2.48 -1.96
C LYS A 47 17.07 3.12 -1.24
N TYR A 48 17.23 4.36 -0.79
CA TYR A 48 16.12 5.12 -0.21
C TYR A 48 15.08 5.43 -1.28
N LEU A 49 15.51 5.88 -2.47
CA LEU A 49 14.62 6.20 -3.59
C LEU A 49 13.92 4.96 -4.15
N GLU A 50 14.60 3.81 -4.19
CA GLU A 50 14.00 2.52 -4.55
C GLU A 50 12.85 2.17 -3.59
N ARG A 51 13.07 2.32 -2.28
CA ARG A 51 12.07 2.08 -1.24
C ARG A 51 10.92 3.09 -1.31
N GLU A 52 11.23 4.37 -1.52
CA GLU A 52 10.22 5.42 -1.73
C GLU A 52 9.32 5.09 -2.93
N ASN A 53 9.90 4.61 -4.04
CA ASN A 53 9.14 4.21 -5.22
C ASN A 53 8.17 3.04 -4.92
N LEU A 54 8.54 2.10 -4.05
CA LEU A 54 7.63 1.05 -3.61
C LEU A 54 6.45 1.61 -2.81
N PHE A 55 6.67 2.58 -1.92
CA PHE A 55 5.57 3.27 -1.22
C PHE A 55 4.66 4.04 -2.18
N ARG A 56 5.21 4.70 -3.20
CA ARG A 56 4.44 5.39 -4.24
C ARG A 56 3.60 4.43 -5.10
N GLN A 57 4.05 3.20 -5.29
CA GLN A 57 3.27 2.15 -5.95
C GLN A 57 2.16 1.57 -5.05
N LEU A 58 2.39 1.56 -3.74
CA LEU A 58 1.45 1.02 -2.75
C LEU A 58 0.29 1.97 -2.46
N PHE A 59 0.59 3.26 -2.26
CA PHE A 59 -0.39 4.24 -1.77
C PHE A 59 -1.17 4.92 -2.89
N GLY A 60 -2.38 5.38 -2.56
CA GLY A 60 -3.24 6.11 -3.49
C GLY A 60 -2.67 7.48 -3.84
N SER A 61 -2.00 8.12 -2.88
CA SER A 61 -1.24 9.35 -3.10
C SER A 61 -0.10 9.48 -2.09
N VAL A 62 1.00 10.07 -2.53
CA VAL A 62 2.14 10.39 -1.67
C VAL A 62 2.62 11.80 -1.99
N GLY A 63 2.56 12.68 -0.99
CA GLY A 63 3.01 14.05 -1.06
C GLY A 63 4.52 14.21 -1.27
N LYS A 64 4.96 15.47 -1.16
CA LYS A 64 6.38 15.82 -1.13
C LYS A 64 6.92 15.58 0.28
N ASP A 65 8.19 15.21 0.39
CA ASP A 65 8.90 15.07 1.66
C ASP A 65 8.26 14.09 2.66
N VAL A 66 7.63 13.02 2.14
CA VAL A 66 7.12 11.90 2.94
C VAL A 66 8.25 10.87 3.12
N GLU A 67 8.53 10.53 4.37
CA GLU A 67 9.47 9.47 4.75
C GLU A 67 8.75 8.45 5.62
N ILE A 68 8.96 7.17 5.31
CA ILE A 68 8.39 6.05 6.06
C ILE A 68 9.49 5.03 6.25
N GLU A 69 9.81 4.77 7.51
CA GLU A 69 10.74 3.70 7.86
C GLU A 69 10.00 2.37 7.98
N PRO A 70 10.51 1.30 7.36
CA PRO A 70 10.05 -0.04 7.63
C PRO A 70 10.24 -0.44 9.10
N PRO A 71 9.40 -1.36 9.63
CA PRO A 71 8.33 -2.05 8.91
C PRO A 71 7.02 -1.22 8.83
N PHE A 72 6.28 -1.41 7.74
CA PHE A 72 4.94 -0.86 7.53
C PHE A 72 3.94 -1.97 7.14
N TYR A 73 2.68 -1.85 7.57
CA TYR A 73 1.63 -2.83 7.28
C TYR A 73 0.30 -2.14 6.98
N CYS A 74 -0.38 -2.60 5.94
CA CYS A 74 -1.75 -2.19 5.60
C CYS A 74 -2.43 -3.25 4.74
N ASP A 75 -3.76 -3.21 4.65
CA ASP A 75 -4.51 -4.17 3.83
C ASP A 75 -4.36 -3.94 2.33
N TYR A 76 -4.52 -2.68 1.87
CA TYR A 76 -4.66 -2.37 0.44
C TYR A 76 -3.64 -1.37 -0.10
N GLY A 77 -3.15 -0.46 0.75
CA GLY A 77 -2.29 0.65 0.33
C GLY A 77 -3.04 1.76 -0.40
N TYR A 78 -3.78 1.45 -1.46
CA TYR A 78 -4.41 2.45 -2.34
C TYR A 78 -5.48 3.33 -1.67
N ASN A 79 -5.96 2.94 -0.48
CA ASN A 79 -6.87 3.74 0.35
C ASN A 79 -6.16 4.72 1.30
N ILE A 80 -4.83 4.76 1.27
CA ILE A 80 -4.00 5.63 2.10
C ILE A 80 -3.46 6.74 1.21
N GLY A 81 -3.67 7.98 1.65
CA GLY A 81 -3.04 9.18 1.09
C GLY A 81 -2.18 9.84 2.17
N LEU A 82 -0.96 10.20 1.80
CA LEU A 82 0.02 10.90 2.65
C LEU A 82 0.40 12.23 2.03
#